data_AF-A0A116KRM2-F1
#
_entry.id   AF-A0A116KRM2-F1
#
_cell.length_a   1.000
_cell.length_b   1.000
_cell.length_c   1.000
_cell.angle_alpha   90.00
_cell.angle_beta   90.00
_cell.angle_gamma   90.00
#
_symmetry.space_group_name_H-M   'P 1'
#
loop_
_entity.id
_entity.type
_entity.pdbx_description
1 polymer ?
#
loop_
_entity_poly.entity_id
_entity_poly.type
_entity_poly.pdbx_seq_one_letter_code
_entity_poly.pdbx_strand_id
1 'polypeptide(L)'
;MSLQAGQKVGLVGNNGVGKSTFLKILLGLDRDFAGQIEVKADWAYVPQLQERSSLSGGEQVWKSIQEAFAQRPQLLIMDEPTANLDQEHQEKLIKQIKRYRGSLLVVSHDRHFLNQIASHIWHLEEGSIQVYTGNYEAFVESRRARREGQQEAYEAYQKKVAQLKKPSRRVRSRLRRWGREGVG
;
A
#
# COMPACT_ATOMS: atom_id res chain seq x y z
N MET A 1 11.85 -0.65 -1.82
CA MET A 1 10.83 -1.27 -2.71
C MET A 1 11.32 -1.20 -4.14
N SER A 2 10.92 -2.13 -5.02
CA SER A 2 11.31 -2.14 -6.43
C SER A 2 10.13 -2.57 -7.27
N LEU A 3 9.92 -1.92 -8.41
CA LEU A 3 8.95 -2.32 -9.42
C LEU A 3 9.72 -3.00 -10.56
N GLN A 4 9.41 -4.27 -10.83
CA GLN A 4 10.10 -5.05 -11.87
C GLN A 4 9.35 -4.98 -13.22
N ALA A 5 10.06 -5.28 -14.30
CA ALA A 5 9.50 -5.31 -15.64
C ALA A 5 8.24 -6.21 -15.72
N GLY A 6 7.17 -5.68 -16.32
CA GLY A 6 5.89 -6.39 -16.49
C GLY A 6 4.99 -6.43 -15.24
N GLN A 7 5.48 -6.02 -14.08
CA GLN A 7 4.64 -5.96 -12.87
C GLN A 7 3.54 -4.93 -13.02
N LYS A 8 2.35 -5.30 -12.54
CA LYS A 8 1.19 -4.41 -12.38
C LYS A 8 1.01 -4.16 -10.88
N VAL A 9 1.27 -2.94 -10.45
CA VAL A 9 1.31 -2.57 -9.05
C VAL A 9 0.17 -1.60 -8.75
N GLY A 10 -0.69 -1.97 -7.79
CA GLY A 10 -1.67 -1.05 -7.21
C GLY A 10 -1.09 -0.38 -5.96
N LEU A 11 -1.02 0.95 -5.94
CA LEU A 11 -0.70 1.74 -4.75
C LEU A 11 -2.00 2.10 -4.01
N VAL A 12 -2.16 1.54 -2.81
CA VAL A 12 -3.34 1.73 -1.95
C VAL A 12 -2.92 2.30 -0.61
N GLY A 13 -3.86 2.96 0.07
CA GLY A 13 -3.64 3.57 1.37
C GLY A 13 -4.75 4.57 1.70
N ASN A 14 -4.85 4.95 2.97
CA ASN A 14 -5.89 5.88 3.44
C ASN A 14 -5.78 7.25 2.76
N ASN A 15 -6.84 8.05 2.82
CA ASN A 15 -6.80 9.43 2.35
C ASN A 15 -5.84 10.25 3.22
N GLY A 16 -5.09 11.16 2.61
CA GLY A 16 -4.10 11.98 3.31
C GLY A 16 -2.80 11.24 3.69
N VAL A 17 -2.66 9.94 3.40
CA VAL A 17 -1.44 9.18 3.74
C VAL A 17 -0.22 9.52 2.87
N GLY A 18 -0.40 10.32 1.81
CA GLY A 18 0.69 10.78 0.94
C GLY A 18 0.83 10.05 -0.41
N LYS A 19 -0.20 9.36 -0.92
CA LYS A 19 -0.16 8.67 -2.24
C LYS A 19 0.23 9.63 -3.39
N SER A 20 -0.44 10.79 -3.47
CA SER A 20 -0.14 11.79 -4.50
C SER A 20 1.24 12.42 -4.30
N THR A 21 1.69 12.61 -3.05
CA THR A 21 3.06 13.05 -2.74
C THR A 21 4.08 12.02 -3.23
N PHE A 22 3.84 10.74 -2.97
CA PHE A 22 4.67 9.65 -3.46
C PHE A 22 4.77 9.63 -4.99
N LEU A 23 3.65 9.84 -5.71
CA LEU A 23 3.68 9.98 -7.16
C LEU A 23 4.49 11.19 -7.61
N LYS A 24 4.34 12.36 -6.98
CA LYS A 24 5.13 13.56 -7.33
C LYS A 24 6.63 13.33 -7.15
N ILE A 25 7.02 12.68 -6.07
CA ILE A 25 8.40 12.29 -5.81
C ILE A 25 8.91 11.34 -6.90
N LEU A 26 8.14 10.30 -7.24
CA LEU A 26 8.49 9.32 -8.28
C LEU A 26 8.64 9.97 -9.66
N LEU A 27 7.78 10.95 -9.98
CA LEU A 27 7.80 11.71 -11.23
C LEU A 27 8.89 12.80 -11.25
N GLY A 28 9.66 12.97 -10.17
CA GLY A 28 10.69 13.99 -10.03
C GLY A 28 10.15 15.42 -9.90
N LEU A 29 8.84 15.57 -9.67
CA LEU A 29 8.15 16.85 -9.43
C LEU A 29 8.37 17.36 -8.01
N ASP A 30 8.67 16.47 -7.08
CA ASP A 30 9.05 16.80 -5.71
C ASP A 30 10.41 16.15 -5.39
N ARG A 31 11.35 16.98 -4.94
CA ARG A 31 12.74 16.58 -4.66
C ARG A 31 13.09 16.71 -3.18
N ASP A 32 12.15 17.19 -2.35
CA ASP A 32 12.35 17.34 -0.91
C ASP A 32 12.07 16.02 -0.20
N PHE A 33 12.96 15.05 -0.41
CA PHE A 33 12.90 13.75 0.26
C PHE A 33 14.30 13.21 0.54
N ALA A 34 14.40 12.39 1.59
CA ALA A 34 15.62 11.64 1.87
C ALA A 34 15.57 10.27 1.17
N GLY A 35 16.65 9.90 0.47
CA GLY A 35 16.79 8.60 -0.17
C GLY A 35 17.24 8.69 -1.62
N GLN A 36 17.06 7.60 -2.37
CA GLN A 36 17.42 7.51 -3.79
C GLN A 36 16.25 6.90 -4.56
N ILE A 37 16.00 7.45 -5.75
CA ILE A 37 15.03 6.93 -6.71
C ILE A 37 15.76 6.79 -8.04
N GLU A 38 15.66 5.61 -8.62
CA GLU A 38 16.25 5.28 -9.90
C GLU A 38 15.17 4.70 -10.80
N VAL A 39 14.87 5.39 -11.89
CA VAL A 39 13.91 4.94 -12.91
C VAL A 39 14.69 4.69 -14.19
N LYS A 40 14.84 3.41 -14.57
CA LYS A 40 15.61 2.97 -15.76
C LYS A 40 14.73 2.70 -16.99
N ALA A 41 13.52 3.23 -17.02
CA ALA A 41 12.52 2.94 -18.03
C ALA A 41 11.84 4.22 -18.48
N ASP A 42 11.56 4.32 -19.77
CA ASP A 42 10.70 5.37 -20.31
C ASP A 42 9.30 5.23 -19.70
N TRP A 43 8.73 6.36 -19.27
CA TRP A 43 7.46 6.36 -18.58
C TRP A 43 6.47 7.35 -19.18
N ALA A 44 5.19 7.03 -19.07
CA ALA A 44 4.09 7.97 -19.31
C ALA A 44 3.24 8.08 -18.05
N TYR A 45 2.69 9.27 -17.80
CA TYR A 45 1.87 9.57 -16.63
C TYR A 45 0.49 10.06 -17.04
N VAL A 46 -0.54 9.44 -16.47
CA VAL A 46 -1.94 9.87 -16.57
C VAL A 46 -2.33 10.48 -15.22
N PRO A 47 -2.43 11.82 -15.11
CA PRO A 47 -2.86 12.46 -13.88
C PRO A 47 -4.35 12.23 -13.63
N GLN A 48 -4.75 12.37 -12.36
CA GLN A 48 -6.17 12.44 -12.02
C GLN A 48 -6.78 13.70 -12.64
N LEU A 49 -7.64 13.53 -13.63
CA LEU A 49 -8.37 14.64 -14.26
C LEU A 49 -9.65 14.91 -13.45
N GLN A 50 -9.78 16.14 -12.97
CA GLN A 50 -11.03 16.61 -12.36
C GLN A 50 -12.02 17.00 -13.46
N GLU A 51 -13.31 16.73 -13.24
CA GLU A 51 -14.37 17.23 -14.11
C GLU A 51 -14.40 18.75 -14.08
N ARG A 52 -13.80 19.38 -15.09
CA ARG A 52 -13.97 20.81 -15.38
C ARG A 52 -14.76 20.93 -16.68
N SER A 53 -16.08 20.99 -16.53
CA SER A 53 -17.07 21.62 -17.40
C SER A 53 -16.88 21.53 -18.93
N SER A 54 -17.83 20.87 -19.60
CA SER A 54 -18.25 20.93 -21.03
C SER A 54 -18.05 19.68 -21.91
N LEU A 55 -17.16 18.76 -21.54
CA LEU A 55 -17.08 17.40 -22.09
C LEU A 55 -17.45 16.39 -20.99
N SER A 56 -17.96 15.21 -21.35
CA SER A 56 -18.12 14.14 -20.35
C SER A 56 -16.74 13.82 -19.76
N GLY A 57 -16.57 13.93 -18.43
CA GLY A 57 -15.27 13.76 -17.78
C GLY A 57 -14.58 12.45 -18.16
N GLY A 58 -15.38 11.40 -18.40
CA GLY A 58 -14.92 10.07 -18.81
C GLY A 58 -14.24 10.02 -20.17
N GLU A 59 -14.72 10.74 -21.17
CA GLU A 59 -14.09 10.73 -22.51
C GLU A 59 -12.71 11.36 -22.49
N GLN A 60 -12.52 12.44 -21.72
CA GLN A 60 -11.22 13.09 -21.57
C GLN A 60 -10.20 12.16 -20.87
N VAL A 61 -10.63 11.51 -19.79
CA VAL A 61 -9.81 10.51 -19.08
C VAL A 61 -9.45 9.37 -20.02
N TRP A 62 -10.43 8.81 -20.74
CA TRP A 62 -10.20 7.72 -21.68
C TRP A 62 -9.22 8.13 -22.79
N LYS A 63 -9.38 9.31 -23.37
CA LYS A 63 -8.47 9.85 -24.38
C LYS A 63 -7.04 9.99 -23.85
N SER A 64 -6.86 10.56 -22.66
CA SER A 64 -5.54 10.70 -22.03
C SER A 64 -4.87 9.33 -21.79
N ILE A 65 -5.66 8.34 -21.36
CA ILE A 65 -5.19 6.96 -21.23
C ILE A 65 -4.74 6.39 -22.58
N GLN A 66 -5.52 6.57 -23.65
CA GLN A 66 -5.15 6.10 -24.99
C GLN A 66 -3.87 6.76 -25.50
N GLU A 67 -3.71 8.07 -25.29
CA GLU A 67 -2.50 8.82 -25.64
C GLU A 67 -1.28 8.29 -24.88
N ALA A 68 -1.42 7.98 -23.58
CA ALA A 68 -0.35 7.39 -22.79
C ALA A 68 0.03 5.99 -23.27
N PHE A 69 -0.93 5.15 -23.66
CA PHE A 69 -0.64 3.84 -24.26
C PHE A 69 0.01 3.95 -25.65
N ALA A 70 -0.38 4.95 -26.45
CA ALA A 70 0.16 5.15 -27.79
C ALA A 70 1.67 5.49 -27.78
N GLN A 71 2.16 6.08 -26.70
CA GLN A 71 3.59 6.32 -26.46
C GLN A 71 4.40 5.02 -26.28
N ARG A 72 3.74 3.88 -26.07
CA ARG A 72 4.36 2.56 -25.79
C ARG A 72 5.44 2.64 -24.69
N PRO A 73 5.16 3.26 -23.54
CA PRO A 73 6.14 3.38 -22.48
C PRO A 73 6.53 2.00 -21.92
N GLN A 74 7.66 1.95 -21.23
CA GLN A 74 8.04 0.76 -20.48
C GLN A 74 7.36 0.74 -19.10
N LEU A 75 7.07 1.91 -18.54
CA LEU A 75 6.34 2.11 -17.29
C LEU A 75 5.15 3.06 -17.50
N LEU A 76 3.95 2.61 -17.17
CA LEU A 76 2.77 3.47 -17.18
C LEU A 76 2.40 3.81 -15.73
N ILE A 77 2.20 5.08 -15.44
CA ILE A 77 1.80 5.57 -14.12
C ILE A 77 0.42 6.22 -14.26
N MET A 78 -0.55 5.82 -13.44
CA MET A 78 -1.91 6.38 -13.48
C MET A 78 -2.39 6.77 -12.09
N ASP A 79 -2.99 7.94 -11.95
CA ASP A 79 -3.61 8.42 -10.71
C ASP A 79 -5.15 8.44 -10.84
N GLU A 80 -5.82 7.56 -10.11
CA GLU A 80 -7.28 7.37 -10.11
C GLU A 80 -7.91 7.26 -11.51
N PRO A 81 -7.44 6.33 -12.39
CA PRO A 81 -7.88 6.28 -13.78
C PRO A 81 -9.33 5.84 -13.97
N THR A 82 -9.98 5.27 -12.95
CA THR A 82 -11.37 4.80 -13.02
C THR A 82 -12.39 5.80 -12.51
N ALA A 83 -11.96 6.89 -11.85
CA ALA A 83 -12.87 7.77 -11.11
C ALA A 83 -14.01 8.38 -11.94
N ASN A 84 -13.78 8.61 -13.24
CA ASN A 84 -14.77 9.19 -14.16
C ASN A 84 -15.07 8.30 -15.37
N LEU A 85 -14.59 7.05 -15.41
CA LEU A 85 -14.88 6.14 -16.51
C LEU A 85 -16.24 5.48 -16.29
N ASP A 86 -17.03 5.37 -17.36
CA ASP A 86 -18.15 4.45 -17.36
C ASP A 86 -17.67 2.98 -17.35
N GLN A 87 -18.61 2.07 -17.12
CA GLN A 87 -18.31 0.64 -17.05
C GLN A 87 -17.69 0.09 -18.34
N GLU A 88 -18.14 0.57 -19.51
CA GLU A 88 -17.64 0.09 -20.81
C GLU A 88 -16.15 0.45 -20.99
N HIS A 89 -15.78 1.70 -20.70
CA HIS A 89 -14.42 2.18 -20.75
C HIS A 89 -13.53 1.52 -19.70
N GLN A 90 -14.05 1.28 -18.49
CA GLN A 90 -13.33 0.55 -17.46
C GLN A 90 -13.01 -0.89 -17.88
N GLU A 91 -13.95 -1.60 -18.51
CA GLU A 91 -13.71 -2.94 -19.05
C GLU A 91 -12.68 -2.94 -20.19
N LYS A 92 -12.74 -1.95 -21.09
CA LYS A 92 -11.73 -1.76 -22.14
C LYS A 92 -10.35 -1.52 -21.54
N LEU A 93 -10.25 -0.67 -20.51
CA LEU A 93 -9.02 -0.40 -19.79
C LEU A 93 -8.40 -1.67 -19.20
N ILE A 94 -9.20 -2.46 -18.48
CA ILE A 94 -8.75 -3.73 -17.89
C ILE A 94 -8.21 -4.66 -18.98
N LYS A 95 -8.94 -4.82 -20.10
CA LYS A 95 -8.50 -5.66 -21.23
C LYS A 95 -7.19 -5.16 -21.84
N GLN A 96 -7.02 -3.85 -21.97
CA GLN A 96 -5.81 -3.22 -22.50
C GLN A 96 -4.61 -3.42 -21.57
N ILE A 97 -4.79 -3.21 -20.26
CA ILE A 97 -3.74 -3.41 -19.24
C ILE A 97 -3.28 -4.88 -19.20
N LYS A 98 -4.21 -5.84 -19.30
CA LYS A 98 -3.89 -7.28 -19.32
C LYS A 98 -3.02 -7.68 -20.52
N ARG A 99 -3.11 -6.95 -21.64
CA ARG A 99 -2.30 -7.19 -22.85
C ARG A 99 -1.00 -6.38 -22.87
N TYR A 100 -0.92 -5.32 -22.08
CA TYR A 100 0.23 -4.43 -22.03
C TYR A 100 1.43 -5.14 -21.40
N ARG A 101 2.55 -5.23 -22.12
CA ARG A 101 3.76 -5.92 -21.67
C ARG A 101 4.66 -5.10 -20.75
N GLY A 102 4.52 -3.77 -20.76
CA GLY A 102 5.25 -2.89 -19.85
C GLY A 102 4.76 -2.99 -18.42
N SER A 103 5.42 -2.31 -17.50
CA SER A 103 5.02 -2.23 -16.11
C SER A 103 3.95 -1.17 -15.89
N LEU A 104 3.14 -1.34 -14.84
CA LEU A 104 2.09 -0.41 -14.44
C LEU A 104 2.23 -0.08 -12.96
N LEU A 105 2.17 1.19 -12.60
CA LEU A 105 1.90 1.67 -11.25
C LEU A 105 0.60 2.46 -11.29
N VAL A 106 -0.40 2.05 -10.52
CA VAL A 106 -1.69 2.73 -10.47
C VAL A 106 -2.08 3.07 -9.04
N VAL A 107 -2.42 4.32 -8.78
CA VAL A 107 -3.15 4.72 -7.57
C VAL A 107 -4.63 4.55 -7.86
N SER A 108 -5.31 3.76 -7.04
CA SER A 108 -6.76 3.58 -7.18
C SER A 108 -7.39 3.17 -5.87
N HIS A 109 -8.59 3.68 -5.62
CA HIS A 109 -9.49 3.18 -4.59
C HIS A 109 -10.47 2.10 -5.09
N ASP A 110 -10.48 1.82 -6.39
CA ASP A 110 -11.34 0.82 -7.02
C ASP A 110 -10.82 -0.60 -6.81
N ARG A 111 -11.47 -1.32 -5.89
CA ARG A 111 -11.10 -2.69 -5.51
C ARG A 111 -11.30 -3.67 -6.65
N HIS A 112 -12.37 -3.53 -7.44
CA HIS A 112 -12.66 -4.45 -8.53
C HIS A 112 -11.61 -4.31 -9.63
N PHE A 113 -11.30 -3.08 -10.01
CA PHE A 113 -10.25 -2.77 -10.98
C PHE A 113 -8.90 -3.35 -10.54
N LEU A 114 -8.48 -3.07 -9.31
CA LEU A 114 -7.23 -3.61 -8.75
C LEU A 114 -7.24 -5.13 -8.70
N ASN A 115 -8.36 -5.76 -8.37
CA ASN A 115 -8.45 -7.21 -8.34
C ASN A 115 -8.24 -7.85 -9.72
N GLN A 116 -8.62 -7.15 -10.78
CA GLN A 116 -8.54 -7.63 -12.16
C GLN A 116 -7.14 -7.46 -12.78
N ILE A 117 -6.38 -6.45 -12.38
CA ILE A 117 -5.14 -6.06 -13.07
C ILE A 117 -3.89 -6.17 -12.20
N ALA A 118 -3.99 -6.09 -10.88
CA ALA A 118 -2.83 -6.02 -10.02
C ALA A 118 -2.18 -7.41 -9.83
N SER A 119 -0.87 -7.42 -9.97
CA SER A 119 0.00 -8.54 -9.59
C SER A 119 0.63 -8.34 -8.21
N HIS A 120 0.69 -7.09 -7.76
CA HIS A 120 1.24 -6.68 -6.48
C HIS A 120 0.46 -5.47 -5.95
N ILE A 121 0.38 -5.36 -4.63
CA ILE A 121 -0.17 -4.20 -3.94
C ILE A 121 0.92 -3.56 -3.10
N TRP A 122 1.15 -2.28 -3.34
CA TRP A 122 1.95 -1.42 -2.47
C TRP A 122 0.98 -0.70 -1.54
N HIS A 123 1.06 -1.02 -0.26
CA HIS A 123 0.21 -0.43 0.76
C HIS A 123 0.99 0.62 1.54
N LEU A 124 0.61 1.89 1.37
CA LEU A 124 1.17 3.03 2.10
C LEU A 124 0.40 3.23 3.41
N GLU A 125 1.05 2.96 4.53
CA GLU A 125 0.51 3.09 5.89
C GLU A 125 1.62 3.63 6.80
N GLU A 126 1.30 4.64 7.62
CA GLU A 126 2.22 5.24 8.61
C GLU A 126 3.56 5.68 8.02
N GLY A 127 3.55 6.26 6.81
CA GLY A 127 4.76 6.75 6.14
C GLY A 127 5.66 5.65 5.55
N SER A 128 5.21 4.39 5.59
CA SER A 128 5.95 3.25 5.04
C SER A 128 5.16 2.54 3.94
N ILE A 129 5.85 2.03 2.92
CA ILE A 129 5.25 1.19 1.88
C ILE A 129 5.56 -0.27 2.17
N GLN A 130 4.50 -1.05 2.38
CA GLN A 130 4.56 -2.51 2.48
C GLN A 130 4.14 -3.13 1.15
N VAL A 131 4.90 -4.13 0.69
CA VAL A 131 4.64 -4.79 -0.60
C VAL A 131 3.97 -6.15 -0.35
N TYR A 132 2.90 -6.39 -1.08
CA TYR A 132 2.13 -7.63 -1.08
C TYR A 132 2.11 -8.20 -2.50
N THR A 133 2.31 -9.50 -2.63
CA THR A 133 2.16 -10.21 -3.91
C THR A 133 0.73 -10.70 -4.07
N GLY A 134 0.21 -10.61 -5.28
CA GLY A 134 -1.18 -10.93 -5.61
C GLY A 134 -2.01 -9.69 -5.90
N ASN A 135 -3.29 -9.96 -6.15
CA ASN A 135 -4.29 -8.95 -6.44
C ASN A 135 -4.83 -8.30 -5.14
N TYR A 136 -5.90 -7.51 -5.25
CA TYR A 136 -6.46 -6.81 -4.10
C TYR A 136 -7.00 -7.76 -3.03
N GLU A 137 -7.67 -8.85 -3.41
CA GLU A 137 -8.20 -9.84 -2.45
C GLU A 137 -7.07 -10.52 -1.67
N ALA A 138 -6.02 -10.99 -2.35
CA ALA A 138 -4.85 -11.59 -1.71
C ALA A 138 -4.15 -10.62 -0.73
N PHE A 139 -4.11 -9.33 -1.07
CA PHE A 139 -3.64 -8.28 -0.16
C PHE A 139 -4.51 -8.18 1.11
N VAL A 140 -5.84 -8.15 0.97
CA VAL A 140 -6.76 -8.05 2.11
C VAL A 140 -6.60 -9.25 3.06
N GLU A 141 -6.49 -10.45 2.51
CA GLU A 141 -6.25 -11.68 3.28
C GLU A 141 -4.91 -11.62 4.01
N SER A 142 -3.84 -11.29 3.30
CA SER A 142 -2.49 -11.15 3.87
C SER A 142 -2.43 -10.10 4.99
N ARG A 143 -3.13 -8.98 4.80
CA ARG A 143 -3.21 -7.91 5.81
C ARG A 143 -4.00 -8.36 7.04
N ARG A 144 -5.09 -9.10 6.85
CA ARG A 144 -5.88 -9.66 7.97
C ARG A 144 -5.03 -10.62 8.80
N ALA A 145 -4.41 -11.61 8.16
CA ALA A 145 -3.57 -12.61 8.82
C ALA A 145 -2.40 -11.95 9.58
N ARG A 146 -1.77 -10.94 8.98
CA ARG A 146 -0.69 -10.18 9.63
C ARG A 146 -1.16 -9.43 10.86
N ARG A 147 -2.33 -8.78 10.81
CA ARG A 147 -2.89 -8.05 11.96
C ARG A 147 -3.29 -8.96 13.10
N GLU A 148 -3.89 -10.11 12.78
CA GLU A 148 -4.24 -11.13 13.76
C GLU A 148 -2.99 -11.67 14.45
N GLY A 149 -1.96 -12.07 13.68
CA GLY A 149 -0.69 -12.54 14.25
C GLY A 149 0.05 -11.48 15.08
N GLN A 150 -0.01 -10.20 14.68
CA GLN A 150 0.54 -9.09 15.47
C GLN A 150 -0.20 -8.88 16.79
N GLN A 151 -1.53 -8.99 16.77
CA GLN A 151 -2.36 -8.86 17.97
C GLN A 151 -2.10 -10.01 18.95
N GLU A 152 -2.06 -11.25 18.47
CA GLU A 152 -1.75 -12.43 19.28
C GLU A 152 -0.35 -12.32 19.92
N ALA A 153 0.65 -11.89 19.15
CA ALA A 153 2.01 -11.69 19.65
C ALA A 153 2.06 -10.60 20.74
N TYR A 154 1.34 -9.50 20.56
CA TYR A 154 1.24 -8.43 21.55
C TYR A 154 0.58 -8.91 22.85
N GLU A 155 -0.52 -9.67 22.75
CA GLU A 155 -1.20 -10.23 23.92
C GLU A 155 -0.33 -11.25 24.67
N ALA A 156 0.37 -12.12 23.94
CA ALA A 156 1.31 -13.07 24.53
C ALA A 156 2.45 -12.35 25.27
N TYR A 157 2.99 -11.28 24.67
CA TYR A 157 3.99 -10.43 25.30
C TYR A 157 3.46 -9.78 26.59
N GLN A 158 2.26 -9.19 26.55
CA GLN A 158 1.65 -8.56 27.74
C GLN A 158 1.41 -9.58 28.87
N LYS A 159 0.92 -10.79 28.55
CA LYS A 159 0.77 -11.88 29.53
C LYS A 159 2.11 -12.25 30.18
N LYS A 160 3.18 -12.35 29.37
CA LYS A 160 4.54 -12.65 29.86
C LYS A 160 5.07 -11.54 30.78
N VAL A 161 4.91 -10.28 30.40
CA VAL A 161 5.27 -9.12 31.23
C VAL A 161 4.50 -9.15 32.56
N ALA A 162 3.19 -9.42 32.53
CA ALA A 162 2.38 -9.53 33.74
C ALA A 162 2.82 -10.68 34.67
N GLN A 163 3.23 -11.82 34.11
CA GLN A 163 3.77 -12.94 34.88
C GLN A 163 5.12 -12.61 35.54
N LEU A 164 6.01 -11.92 34.83
CA LEU A 164 7.31 -11.50 35.37
C LEU A 164 7.18 -10.42 36.45
N LYS A 165 6.15 -9.56 36.36
CA LYS A 165 5.85 -8.54 37.36
C LYS A 165 5.12 -9.07 38.60
N LYS A 166 4.64 -10.31 38.61
CA LYS A 166 4.06 -10.91 39.82
C LYS A 166 5.20 -11.17 40.82
N PRO A 167 5.19 -10.55 42.02
CA PRO A 167 6.22 -10.82 43.01
C PRO A 167 6.15 -12.31 43.37
N SER A 168 7.27 -13.01 43.23
CA SER A 168 7.38 -14.40 43.62
C SER A 168 6.98 -14.53 45.09
N ARG A 169 5.85 -15.20 45.33
CA ARG A 169 5.29 -15.49 46.68
C ARG A 169 6.32 -16.12 47.65
N ARG A 170 7.44 -16.62 47.12
CA ARG A 170 8.60 -17.16 47.85
C ARG A 170 9.45 -16.13 48.59
N VAL A 171 9.42 -14.84 48.24
CA VAL A 171 10.26 -13.82 48.92
C VAL A 171 9.62 -13.35 50.24
N ARG A 172 8.28 -13.32 50.33
CA ARG A 172 7.57 -12.91 51.57
C ARG A 172 7.65 -13.94 52.70
N SER A 173 7.78 -15.23 52.41
CA SER A 173 7.85 -16.27 53.45
C SER A 173 9.24 -16.42 54.09
N ARG A 174 10.30 -15.89 53.46
CA ARG A 174 11.67 -15.91 54.02
C ARG A 174 11.92 -14.71 54.95
N LEU A 175 11.36 -13.55 54.63
CA LEU A 175 11.46 -12.33 55.46
C LEU A 175 10.72 -12.41 56.80
N ARG A 176 9.67 -13.24 56.93
CA ARG A 176 8.96 -13.43 58.21
C ARG A 176 9.68 -14.35 59.21
N ARG A 177 10.69 -15.10 58.77
CA ARG A 177 11.44 -16.03 59.64
C ARG A 177 12.60 -15.34 60.35
N TRP A 178 13.29 -14.43 59.66
CA TRP A 178 14.43 -13.68 60.22
C TRP A 178 14.06 -12.63 61.28
N GLY A 179 12.83 -12.11 61.26
CA GLY A 179 12.37 -11.14 62.26
C GLY A 179 12.07 -11.72 63.65
N ARG A 180 12.13 -13.05 63.85
CA ARG A 180 11.86 -13.70 65.14
C ARG A 180 13.10 -14.29 65.84
N GLU A 181 14.25 -14.33 65.17
CA GLU A 181 15.49 -14.93 65.70
C GLU A 181 16.56 -13.89 66.07
N GLY A 182 16.28 -12.59 65.92
CA GLY A 182 17.25 -11.50 66.11
C GLY A 182 17.03 -10.61 67.34
N VAL A 183 16.20 -11.01 68.31
CA VAL A 183 16.05 -10.30 69.59
C VAL A 183 16.23 -11.32 70.71
N GLY A 184 17.47 -11.54 71.09
CA GLY A 184 17.91 -12.35 72.22
C GLY A 184 19.16 -11.74 72.81
#